data_AF-A0A9E3EH67-F1
#
_entry.id   AF-A0A9E3EH67-F1
#
_cell.length_a   1.000
_cell.length_b   1.000
_cell.length_c   1.000
_cell.angle_alpha   90.00
_cell.angle_beta   90.00
_cell.angle_gamma   90.00
#
_symmetry.space_group_name_H-M   'P 1'
#
loop_
_entity.id
_entity.type
_entity.pdbx_description
1 polymer ?
#
loop_
_entity_poly.entity_id
_entity_poly.type
_entity_poly.pdbx_seq_one_letter_code
_entity_poly.pdbx_strand_id
1 'polypeptide(L)'
;MTPKVLRGSPGTWLGLGIVIALIGLVLVHLTSRGSDWLPLAGFIATLIATMCLFIACGLAITKTAFGILRGSGNTYSLSRLQMAAWTWLILSALIAVAVARLWDQAGSAADALNIYVPSNLFIVMGISFFTGAAAPALLSLKTTTAPTAGQLETARQRMDESNVVSNGQLIVRSLAETPHFGDLVEGDDVATAGTVDISKVQQLLITILLLGVYFAMLWDLFASSGQDGLLWNIPGDQLQNLINQGSLRCGFNTAQEALKAGCGTGWTALPDFPGSLVTLLAVSHGGYLAYKAAPRAAPDGAGTTGTSATPDQAKAVG
;
A
#
# COMPACT_ATOMS: atom_id res chain seq x y z
N MET A 1 -1.73 -22.12 44.32
CA MET A 1 -1.33 -21.24 43.19
C MET A 1 -0.61 -22.09 42.17
N THR A 2 -1.31 -22.52 41.11
CA THR A 2 -0.70 -23.23 39.99
C THR A 2 0.04 -22.21 39.11
N PRO A 3 1.30 -22.45 38.74
CA PRO A 3 2.02 -21.55 37.86
C PRO A 3 1.31 -21.52 36.50
N LYS A 4 0.82 -20.33 36.11
CA LYS A 4 0.37 -20.06 34.74
C LYS A 4 1.58 -20.25 33.83
N VAL A 5 1.70 -21.42 33.23
CA VAL A 5 2.66 -21.68 32.16
C VAL A 5 2.30 -20.73 31.03
N LEU A 6 3.12 -19.69 30.83
CA LEU A 6 3.07 -18.81 29.67
C LEU A 6 3.45 -19.64 28.44
N ARG A 7 2.50 -20.43 27.93
CA ARG A 7 2.59 -21.01 26.58
C ARG A 7 2.58 -19.82 25.62
N GLY A 8 3.78 -19.41 25.20
CA GLY A 8 3.95 -18.43 24.14
C GLY A 8 3.08 -18.86 22.97
N SER A 9 2.12 -18.03 22.60
CA SER A 9 1.25 -18.32 21.45
C SER A 9 2.15 -18.54 20.22
N PRO A 10 1.77 -19.40 19.26
CA PRO A 10 2.58 -19.63 18.06
C PRO A 10 3.03 -18.34 17.34
N GLY A 11 2.26 -17.25 17.47
CA GLY A 11 2.58 -15.92 16.93
C GLY A 11 3.79 -15.22 17.56
N THR A 12 4.12 -15.46 18.84
CA THR A 12 5.29 -14.83 19.47
C THR A 12 6.61 -15.41 18.97
N TRP A 13 6.61 -16.70 18.64
CA TRP A 13 7.78 -17.39 18.09
C TRP A 13 8.03 -17.04 16.62
N LEU A 14 6.97 -16.81 15.84
CA LEU A 14 7.05 -16.28 14.47
C LEU A 14 7.65 -14.87 14.43
N GLY A 15 7.21 -13.97 15.32
CA GLY A 15 7.75 -12.61 15.41
C GLY A 15 9.24 -12.59 15.76
N LEU A 16 9.66 -13.42 16.73
CA LEU A 16 11.07 -13.54 17.11
C LEU A 16 11.93 -14.09 15.95
N GLY A 17 11.43 -15.10 15.23
CA GLY A 17 12.10 -15.67 14.07
C GLY A 17 12.32 -14.68 12.93
N ILE A 18 11.39 -13.75 12.72
CA ILE A 18 11.51 -12.71 11.68
C ILE A 18 12.51 -11.62 12.07
N VAL A 19 12.55 -11.23 13.35
CA VAL A 19 13.58 -10.32 13.86
C VAL A 19 14.97 -10.96 13.73
N ILE A 20 15.09 -12.24 14.07
CA ILE A 20 16.32 -13.01 13.88
C ILE A 20 16.67 -13.13 12.39
N ALA A 21 15.69 -13.27 11.50
CA ALA A 21 15.92 -13.28 10.06
C ALA A 21 16.41 -11.92 9.55
N LEU A 22 15.83 -10.80 10.00
CA LEU A 22 16.30 -9.44 9.68
C LEU A 22 17.74 -9.22 10.14
N ILE A 23 18.07 -9.68 11.36
CA ILE A 23 19.43 -9.64 11.89
C ILE A 23 20.37 -10.56 11.09
N GLY A 24 19.92 -11.77 10.75
CA GLY A 24 20.66 -12.73 9.93
C GLY A 24 20.97 -12.21 8.52
N LEU A 25 20.06 -11.42 7.96
CA LEU A 25 20.19 -10.77 6.66
C LEU A 25 21.25 -9.67 6.67
N VAL A 26 21.26 -8.88 7.75
CA VAL A 26 22.35 -7.95 8.05
C VAL A 26 23.66 -8.73 8.17
N LEU A 27 23.70 -9.82 8.94
CA LEU A 27 24.88 -10.67 9.14
C LEU A 27 25.42 -11.32 7.86
N VAL A 28 24.56 -11.76 6.94
CA VAL A 28 24.96 -12.30 5.62
C VAL A 28 25.58 -11.22 4.73
N HIS A 29 25.10 -9.98 4.84
CA HIS A 29 25.74 -8.81 4.22
C HIS A 29 27.12 -8.52 4.83
N LEU A 30 27.30 -8.75 6.15
CA LEU A 30 28.58 -8.51 6.84
C LEU A 30 29.69 -9.50 6.45
N THR A 31 29.38 -10.67 5.88
CA THR A 31 30.38 -11.73 5.64
C THR A 31 30.93 -11.77 4.22
N SER A 32 30.43 -10.94 3.31
CA SER A 32 30.76 -11.00 1.88
C SER A 32 31.25 -9.64 1.37
N ARG A 33 32.56 -9.41 1.39
CA ARG A 33 33.18 -8.24 0.75
C ARG A 33 33.59 -8.58 -0.69
N GLY A 34 33.24 -7.72 -1.66
CA GLY A 34 33.84 -7.72 -3.00
C GLY A 34 33.00 -8.28 -4.16
N SER A 35 31.66 -8.28 -4.09
CA SER A 35 30.80 -8.79 -5.16
C SER A 35 29.69 -7.81 -5.55
N ASP A 36 29.62 -7.44 -6.83
CA ASP A 36 28.77 -6.34 -7.33
C ASP A 36 27.25 -6.60 -7.22
N TRP A 37 26.82 -7.87 -7.15
CA TRP A 37 25.41 -8.25 -7.02
C TRP A 37 24.88 -8.24 -5.57
N LEU A 38 25.77 -8.05 -4.58
CA LEU A 38 25.41 -8.08 -3.17
C LEU A 38 24.32 -7.08 -2.78
N PRO A 39 24.34 -5.80 -3.21
CA PRO A 39 23.36 -4.83 -2.76
C PRO A 39 21.94 -5.16 -3.18
N LEU A 40 21.78 -5.65 -4.41
CA LEU A 40 20.51 -6.15 -4.92
C LEU A 40 20.01 -7.33 -4.08
N ALA A 41 20.88 -8.29 -3.78
CA ALA A 41 20.51 -9.40 -2.91
C ALA A 41 20.09 -8.92 -1.51
N GLY A 42 20.81 -7.94 -0.94
CA GLY A 42 20.45 -7.30 0.33
C GLY A 42 19.09 -6.62 0.28
N PHE A 43 18.81 -5.87 -0.78
CA PHE A 43 17.50 -5.24 -1.00
C PHE A 43 16.38 -6.29 -1.14
N ILE A 44 16.54 -7.30 -1.98
CA ILE A 44 15.53 -8.36 -2.14
C ILE A 44 15.30 -9.12 -0.83
N ALA A 45 16.36 -9.40 -0.10
CA ALA A 45 16.27 -10.10 1.16
C ALA A 45 15.56 -9.22 2.23
N THR A 46 15.85 -7.92 2.34
CA THR A 46 15.09 -7.01 3.23
C THR A 46 13.63 -6.89 2.83
N LEU A 47 13.34 -6.91 1.53
CA LEU A 47 11.98 -6.89 0.97
C LEU A 47 11.19 -8.14 1.35
N ILE A 48 11.81 -9.33 1.28
CA ILE A 48 11.21 -10.59 1.76
C ILE A 48 11.00 -10.56 3.27
N ALA A 49 12.00 -10.12 4.04
CA ALA A 49 11.94 -10.14 5.49
C ALA A 49 10.86 -9.19 6.04
N THR A 50 10.73 -8.00 5.47
CA THR A 50 9.66 -7.05 5.81
C THR A 50 8.28 -7.54 5.35
N MET A 51 8.17 -8.24 4.21
CA MET A 51 6.92 -8.91 3.81
C MET A 51 6.51 -9.98 4.84
N CYS A 52 7.45 -10.82 5.27
CA CYS A 52 7.21 -11.81 6.32
C CYS A 52 6.74 -11.15 7.63
N LEU A 53 7.30 -9.99 7.99
CA LEU A 53 6.86 -9.21 9.15
C LEU A 53 5.40 -8.77 9.01
N PHE A 54 5.00 -8.25 7.85
CA PHE A 54 3.61 -7.85 7.59
C PHE A 54 2.65 -9.03 7.70
N ILE A 55 3.02 -10.18 7.13
CA ILE A 55 2.22 -11.42 7.22
C ILE A 55 2.11 -11.88 8.67
N ALA A 56 3.21 -11.85 9.44
CA ALA A 56 3.20 -12.25 10.84
C ALA A 56 2.34 -11.32 11.70
N CYS A 57 2.38 -10.00 11.46
CA CYS A 57 1.48 -9.05 12.10
C CYS A 57 0.01 -9.34 11.74
N GLY A 58 -0.28 -9.64 10.46
CA GLY A 58 -1.61 -10.05 10.00
C GLY A 58 -2.11 -11.30 10.70
N LEU A 59 -1.29 -12.36 10.76
CA LEU A 59 -1.61 -13.62 11.41
C LEU A 59 -1.75 -13.47 12.93
N ALA A 60 -0.93 -12.64 13.57
CA ALA A 60 -0.98 -12.42 15.01
C ALA A 60 -2.32 -11.81 15.43
N ILE A 61 -2.75 -10.76 14.72
CA ILE A 61 -3.94 -9.96 15.07
C ILE A 61 -5.23 -10.60 14.53
N THR A 62 -5.26 -10.93 13.24
CA THR A 62 -6.50 -11.31 12.55
C THR A 62 -6.63 -12.80 12.23
N LYS A 63 -5.59 -13.59 12.51
CA LYS A 63 -5.46 -15.01 12.13
C LYS A 63 -5.48 -15.27 10.62
N THR A 64 -5.27 -14.24 9.81
CA THR A 64 -5.18 -14.34 8.34
C THR A 64 -3.91 -13.67 7.82
N ALA A 65 -3.29 -14.23 6.79
CA ALA A 65 -2.03 -13.73 6.23
C ALA A 65 -2.15 -12.28 5.73
N PHE A 66 -3.28 -11.95 5.10
CA PHE A 66 -3.60 -10.62 4.59
C PHE A 66 -4.41 -9.77 5.57
N GLY A 67 -4.31 -10.07 6.87
CA GLY A 67 -5.03 -9.39 7.94
C GLY A 67 -4.93 -7.88 7.94
N ILE A 68 -3.77 -7.35 7.54
CA ILE A 68 -3.50 -5.91 7.44
C ILE A 68 -4.45 -5.22 6.44
N LEU A 69 -4.90 -5.95 5.42
CA LEU A 69 -5.77 -5.42 4.37
C LEU A 69 -7.25 -5.38 4.77
N ARG A 70 -7.63 -6.04 5.88
CA ARG A 70 -9.02 -6.13 6.31
C ARG A 70 -9.54 -4.76 6.75
N GLY A 71 -10.62 -4.33 6.13
CA GLY A 71 -11.35 -3.09 6.38
C GLY A 71 -12.50 -3.26 7.38
N SER A 72 -13.32 -2.21 7.48
CA SER A 72 -14.60 -2.26 8.20
C SER A 72 -15.57 -3.17 7.45
N GLY A 73 -16.25 -4.08 8.14
CA GLY A 73 -17.28 -4.92 7.54
C GLY A 73 -16.80 -6.27 7.01
N ASN A 74 -15.63 -6.74 7.45
CA ASN A 74 -15.03 -8.02 7.03
C ASN A 74 -14.79 -8.14 5.51
N THR A 75 -14.32 -7.05 4.90
CA THR A 75 -13.93 -6.96 3.49
C THR A 75 -12.47 -6.52 3.35
N TYR A 76 -11.83 -6.74 2.20
CA TYR A 76 -10.53 -6.13 1.92
C TYR A 76 -10.65 -4.69 1.45
N SER A 77 -9.76 -3.82 1.93
CA SER A 77 -9.76 -2.40 1.59
C SER A 77 -8.60 -2.06 0.65
N LEU A 78 -8.94 -1.45 -0.49
CA LEU A 78 -7.96 -0.92 -1.43
C LEU A 78 -7.02 0.11 -0.79
N SER A 79 -7.56 0.96 0.08
CA SER A 79 -6.78 2.03 0.71
C SER A 79 -5.74 1.46 1.69
N ARG A 80 -6.08 0.36 2.39
CA ARG A 80 -5.14 -0.39 3.23
C ARG A 80 -4.07 -1.11 2.41
N LEU A 81 -4.45 -1.66 1.25
CA LEU A 81 -3.50 -2.26 0.31
C LEU A 81 -2.48 -1.23 -0.16
N GLN A 82 -2.93 -0.04 -0.58
CA GLN A 82 -2.05 1.05 -1.01
C GLN A 82 -1.07 1.45 0.09
N MET A 83 -1.57 1.73 1.30
CA MET A 83 -0.72 2.12 2.43
C MET A 83 0.27 1.01 2.79
N ALA A 84 -0.17 -0.25 2.84
CA ALA A 84 0.69 -1.38 3.17
C ALA A 84 1.78 -1.59 2.11
N ALA A 85 1.44 -1.52 0.82
CA ALA A 85 2.38 -1.73 -0.27
C ALA A 85 3.45 -0.63 -0.36
N TRP A 86 3.06 0.64 -0.21
CA TRP A 86 4.01 1.76 -0.14
C TRP A 86 4.91 1.67 1.09
N THR A 87 4.33 1.39 2.26
CA THR A 87 5.11 1.24 3.50
C THR A 87 6.10 0.11 3.37
N TRP A 88 5.67 -1.03 2.84
CA TRP A 88 6.53 -2.19 2.58
C TRP A 88 7.70 -1.79 1.68
N LEU A 89 7.44 -1.30 0.46
CA LEU A 89 8.48 -1.01 -0.51
C LEU A 89 9.50 0.05 -0.03
N ILE A 90 9.01 1.15 0.54
CA ILE A 90 9.86 2.27 0.98
C ILE A 90 10.67 1.89 2.21
N LEU A 91 10.05 1.20 3.18
CA LEU A 91 10.75 0.77 4.39
C LEU A 91 11.83 -0.26 4.06
N SER A 92 11.56 -1.21 3.15
CA SER A 92 12.58 -2.15 2.68
C SER A 92 13.76 -1.41 2.04
N ALA A 93 13.49 -0.44 1.17
CA ALA A 93 14.53 0.35 0.51
C ALA A 93 15.36 1.15 1.51
N LEU A 94 14.74 1.84 2.47
CA LEU A 94 15.43 2.62 3.49
C LEU A 94 16.33 1.75 4.38
N ILE A 95 15.82 0.58 4.82
CA ILE A 95 16.62 -0.38 5.60
C ILE A 95 17.79 -0.87 4.76
N ALA A 96 17.53 -1.26 3.51
CA ALA A 96 18.56 -1.73 2.60
C ALA A 96 19.66 -0.68 2.46
N VAL A 97 19.33 0.57 2.08
CA VAL A 97 20.27 1.70 1.94
C VAL A 97 21.03 2.00 3.23
N ALA A 98 20.36 1.99 4.40
CA ALA A 98 21.02 2.27 5.67
C ALA A 98 22.08 1.22 6.02
N VAL A 99 21.77 -0.07 5.83
CA VAL A 99 22.71 -1.19 6.02
C VAL A 99 23.88 -1.08 5.05
N ALA A 100 23.54 -0.81 3.80
CA ALA A 100 24.45 -0.51 2.71
C ALA A 100 25.51 0.54 3.09
N ARG A 101 25.07 1.70 3.58
CA ARG A 101 25.93 2.82 3.98
C ARG A 101 26.73 2.56 5.25
N LEU A 102 26.16 1.83 6.21
CA LEU A 102 26.87 1.43 7.42
C LEU A 102 28.10 0.56 7.10
N TRP A 103 28.07 -0.16 5.98
CA TRP A 103 29.11 -1.12 5.61
C TRP A 103 30.26 -0.52 4.77
N ASP A 104 30.02 0.58 4.04
CA ASP A 104 30.99 1.19 3.10
C ASP A 104 32.15 1.96 3.77
N GLN A 105 32.47 1.67 5.04
CA GLN A 105 33.62 2.17 5.84
C GLN A 105 33.85 3.70 5.89
N ALA A 106 32.93 4.51 5.38
CA ALA A 106 33.09 5.94 5.22
C ALA A 106 32.42 6.79 6.31
N GLY A 107 31.55 6.22 7.15
CA GLY A 107 30.68 7.00 8.03
C GLY A 107 30.41 6.36 9.39
N SER A 108 30.06 7.20 10.36
CA SER A 108 29.54 6.79 11.66
C SER A 108 28.14 6.19 11.54
N ALA A 109 27.64 5.53 12.59
CA ALA A 109 26.25 5.05 12.64
C ALA A 109 25.21 6.18 12.43
N ALA A 110 25.58 7.43 12.76
CA ALA A 110 24.74 8.60 12.50
C ALA A 110 24.65 8.93 11.00
N ASP A 111 25.74 8.69 10.24
CA ASP A 111 25.79 8.97 8.80
C ASP A 111 25.01 7.94 8.00
N ALA A 112 24.94 6.69 8.46
CA ALA A 112 24.17 5.62 7.79
C ALA A 112 22.68 5.96 7.64
N LEU A 113 22.10 6.69 8.59
CA LEU A 113 20.71 7.12 8.58
C LEU A 113 20.46 8.44 7.84
N ASN A 114 21.52 9.15 7.43
CA ASN A 114 21.42 10.46 6.78
C ASN A 114 21.05 10.35 5.29
N ILE A 115 19.95 9.69 4.97
CA ILE A 115 19.51 9.39 3.60
C ILE A 115 18.59 10.51 3.11
N TYR A 116 18.89 11.09 1.94
CA TYR A 116 18.01 12.07 1.34
C TYR A 116 16.78 11.39 0.72
N VAL A 117 15.60 11.78 1.20
CA VAL A 117 14.33 11.35 0.63
C VAL A 117 13.75 12.52 -0.17
N PRO A 118 13.60 12.38 -1.50
CA PRO A 118 13.08 13.45 -2.33
C PRO A 118 11.68 13.93 -1.90
N SER A 119 11.43 15.24 -2.07
CA SER A 119 10.16 15.86 -1.69
C SER A 119 8.97 15.31 -2.47
N ASN A 120 9.14 15.01 -3.76
CA ASN A 120 8.07 14.41 -4.57
C ASN A 120 7.66 13.03 -4.07
N LEU A 121 8.62 12.23 -3.58
CA LEU A 121 8.35 10.93 -2.97
C LEU A 121 7.51 11.10 -1.69
N PHE A 122 7.86 12.08 -0.83
CA PHE A 122 7.02 12.40 0.33
C PHE A 122 5.62 12.84 -0.04
N ILE A 123 5.46 13.63 -1.10
CA ILE A 123 4.14 14.06 -1.57
C ILE A 123 3.33 12.85 -2.07
N VAL A 124 3.95 11.97 -2.86
CA VAL A 124 3.29 10.75 -3.37
C VAL A 124 2.83 9.85 -2.23
N MET A 125 3.67 9.63 -1.22
CA MET A 125 3.28 8.88 -0.03
C MET A 125 2.18 9.62 0.76
N GLY A 126 2.34 10.93 0.98
CA GLY A 126 1.40 11.74 1.74
C GLY A 126 -0.01 11.75 1.15
N ILE A 127 -0.14 11.89 -0.17
CA ILE A 127 -1.43 11.82 -0.89
C ILE A 127 -2.05 10.41 -0.72
N SER A 128 -1.22 9.37 -0.84
CA SER A 128 -1.66 7.98 -0.66
C SER A 128 -2.16 7.71 0.76
N PHE A 129 -1.42 8.15 1.79
CA PHE A 129 -1.81 8.06 3.20
C PHE A 129 -3.07 8.87 3.51
N PHE A 130 -3.13 10.12 3.03
CA PHE A 130 -4.29 10.98 3.23
C PHE A 130 -5.56 10.34 2.67
N THR A 131 -5.50 9.82 1.45
CA THR A 131 -6.65 9.11 0.84
C THR A 131 -6.95 7.80 1.57
N GLY A 132 -5.89 7.12 2.02
CA GLY A 132 -5.91 5.98 2.93
C GLY A 132 -6.85 6.15 4.12
N ALA A 133 -6.76 7.32 4.77
CA ALA A 133 -7.54 7.69 5.95
C ALA A 133 -8.87 8.40 5.61
N ALA A 134 -8.89 9.24 4.58
CA ALA A 134 -10.07 10.01 4.18
C ALA A 134 -11.19 9.11 3.64
N ALA A 135 -10.84 8.09 2.84
CA ALA A 135 -11.82 7.17 2.26
C ALA A 135 -12.69 6.42 3.31
N PRO A 136 -12.12 5.78 4.35
CA PRO A 136 -12.91 5.16 5.40
C PRO A 136 -13.64 6.18 6.29
N ALA A 137 -13.09 7.38 6.51
CA ALA A 137 -13.79 8.44 7.23
C ALA A 137 -15.06 8.88 6.50
N LEU A 138 -15.00 9.06 5.17
CA LEU A 138 -16.16 9.34 4.33
C LEU A 138 -17.19 8.21 4.37
N LEU A 139 -16.74 6.95 4.34
CA LEU A 139 -17.64 5.79 4.48
C LEU A 139 -18.32 5.75 5.85
N SER A 140 -17.61 6.14 6.92
CA SER A 140 -18.19 6.22 8.25
C SER A 140 -19.29 7.27 8.37
N LEU A 141 -19.31 8.30 7.53
CA LEU A 141 -20.43 9.24 7.51
C LEU A 141 -21.69 8.58 6.92
N LYS A 142 -21.53 7.63 5.99
CA LYS A 142 -22.63 6.90 5.37
C LYS A 142 -23.27 5.86 6.29
N THR A 143 -22.65 5.51 7.41
CA THR A 143 -23.28 4.61 8.41
C THR A 143 -24.40 5.30 9.20
N THR A 144 -24.47 6.64 9.17
CA THR A 144 -25.49 7.43 9.88
C THR A 144 -26.83 7.51 9.14
N THR A 145 -26.85 7.16 7.85
CA THR A 145 -28.05 7.21 7.01
C THR A 145 -28.56 5.79 6.78
N ALA A 146 -29.84 5.54 7.08
CA ALA A 146 -30.45 4.25 6.82
C ALA A 146 -30.55 3.98 5.30
N PRO A 147 -30.42 2.72 4.87
CA PRO A 147 -30.72 2.35 3.49
C PRO A 147 -32.21 2.57 3.19
N THR A 148 -32.53 2.93 1.96
CA THR A 148 -33.91 3.02 1.49
C THR A 148 -34.53 1.62 1.43
N ALA A 149 -35.84 1.50 1.65
CA ALA A 149 -36.54 0.22 1.61
C ALA A 149 -36.24 -0.55 0.32
N GLY A 150 -35.85 -1.83 0.44
CA GLY A 150 -35.51 -2.71 -0.69
C GLY A 150 -34.08 -2.60 -1.23
N GLN A 151 -33.30 -1.57 -0.87
CA GLN A 151 -31.91 -1.43 -1.35
C GLN A 151 -30.99 -2.53 -0.83
N LEU A 152 -31.13 -2.93 0.44
CA LEU A 152 -30.35 -4.03 1.01
C LEU A 152 -30.67 -5.36 0.33
N GLU A 153 -31.94 -5.58 -0.02
CA GLU A 153 -32.34 -6.81 -0.71
C GLU A 153 -31.80 -6.85 -2.14
N THR A 154 -31.84 -5.71 -2.84
CA THR A 154 -31.22 -5.57 -4.17
C THR A 154 -29.70 -5.75 -4.10
N ALA A 155 -29.05 -5.29 -3.02
CA ALA A 155 -27.62 -5.52 -2.79
C ALA A 155 -27.32 -7.01 -2.60
N ARG A 156 -28.10 -7.72 -1.77
CA ARG A 156 -27.98 -9.17 -1.57
C ARG A 156 -28.13 -9.95 -2.87
N GLN A 157 -29.11 -9.59 -3.69
CA GLN A 157 -29.33 -10.22 -4.99
C GLN A 157 -28.17 -9.99 -5.96
N ARG A 158 -27.58 -8.78 -5.99
CA ARG A 158 -26.41 -8.50 -6.84
C ARG A 158 -25.13 -9.18 -6.36
N MET A 159 -24.97 -9.32 -5.06
CA MET A 159 -23.82 -10.00 -4.46
C MET A 159 -23.95 -11.53 -4.49
N ASP A 160 -25.15 -12.06 -4.77
CA ASP A 160 -25.48 -13.48 -4.62
C ASP A 160 -25.24 -14.00 -3.18
N GLU A 161 -25.55 -13.17 -2.18
CA GLU A 161 -25.24 -13.44 -0.77
C GLU A 161 -26.41 -13.09 0.15
N SER A 162 -26.87 -14.06 0.93
CA SER A 162 -28.00 -13.91 1.85
C SER A 162 -27.60 -13.36 3.24
N ASN A 163 -26.35 -13.52 3.65
CA ASN A 163 -25.84 -13.14 4.98
C ASN A 163 -25.33 -11.70 5.09
N VAL A 164 -25.58 -10.88 4.07
CA VAL A 164 -25.14 -9.49 4.04
C VAL A 164 -26.02 -8.63 4.93
N VAL A 165 -25.41 -7.87 5.83
CA VAL A 165 -26.08 -6.90 6.69
C VAL A 165 -25.60 -5.49 6.34
N SER A 166 -26.45 -4.49 6.57
CA SER A 166 -26.09 -3.09 6.36
C SER A 166 -25.85 -2.38 7.69
N ASN A 167 -24.73 -1.68 7.82
CA ASN A 167 -24.52 -0.71 8.88
C ASN A 167 -24.72 0.71 8.30
N GLY A 168 -25.95 1.23 8.38
CA GLY A 168 -26.40 2.36 7.58
C GLY A 168 -26.35 2.02 6.08
N GLN A 169 -25.76 2.86 5.24
CA GLN A 169 -25.56 2.55 3.81
C GLN A 169 -24.35 1.66 3.51
N LEU A 170 -23.54 1.29 4.52
CA LEU A 170 -22.34 0.49 4.33
C LEU A 170 -22.68 -1.01 4.36
N ILE A 171 -22.15 -1.76 3.40
CA ILE A 171 -22.25 -3.22 3.37
C ILE A 171 -21.27 -3.86 4.37
N VAL A 172 -21.78 -4.81 5.15
CA VAL A 172 -21.01 -5.57 6.13
C VAL A 172 -21.30 -7.06 5.94
N ARG A 173 -20.24 -7.85 5.78
CA ARG A 173 -20.30 -9.32 5.75
C ARG A 173 -20.19 -9.91 7.15
N SER A 174 -20.72 -11.12 7.33
CA SER A 174 -20.60 -11.85 8.58
C SER A 174 -19.13 -12.14 8.92
N LEU A 175 -18.77 -12.10 10.21
CA LEU A 175 -17.42 -12.43 10.69
C LEU A 175 -17.02 -13.90 10.46
N ALA A 176 -18.00 -14.77 10.19
CA ALA A 176 -17.77 -16.18 9.90
C ALA A 176 -17.30 -16.44 8.45
N GLU A 177 -17.50 -15.48 7.55
CA GLU A 177 -17.12 -15.60 6.14
C GLU A 177 -15.73 -15.02 5.89
N THR A 178 -15.02 -15.52 4.88
CA THR A 178 -13.70 -15.00 4.52
C THR A 178 -13.83 -13.79 3.59
N PRO A 179 -13.10 -12.68 3.81
CA PRO A 179 -13.07 -11.56 2.88
C PRO A 179 -12.56 -12.00 1.50
N HIS A 180 -13.13 -11.44 0.44
CA HIS A 180 -12.81 -11.79 -0.94
C HIS A 180 -11.91 -10.73 -1.57
N PHE A 181 -10.97 -11.15 -2.44
CA PHE A 181 -10.15 -10.18 -3.18
C PHE A 181 -10.98 -9.29 -4.13
N GLY A 182 -12.18 -9.75 -4.53
CA GLY A 182 -13.15 -8.95 -5.28
C GLY A 182 -13.56 -7.66 -4.55
N ASP A 183 -13.53 -7.65 -3.22
CA ASP A 183 -13.88 -6.49 -2.38
C ASP A 183 -13.00 -5.26 -2.67
N LEU A 184 -11.79 -5.48 -3.21
CA LEU A 184 -10.86 -4.40 -3.56
C LEU A 184 -11.39 -3.52 -4.70
N VAL A 185 -12.27 -4.05 -5.54
CA VAL A 185 -12.83 -3.36 -6.72
C VAL A 185 -14.35 -3.27 -6.66
N GLU A 186 -15.02 -3.97 -5.75
CA GLU A 186 -16.46 -3.90 -5.55
C GLU A 186 -16.88 -2.59 -4.86
N GLY A 187 -18.11 -2.14 -5.08
CA GLY A 187 -18.70 -1.02 -4.36
C GLY A 187 -18.81 -1.24 -2.83
N ASP A 188 -18.56 -0.19 -2.05
CA ASP A 188 -18.59 -0.23 -0.58
C ASP A 188 -20.00 0.00 0.03
N ASP A 189 -20.95 0.54 -0.76
CA ASP A 189 -22.28 0.94 -0.27
C ASP A 189 -23.41 0.08 -0.84
N VAL A 190 -24.57 0.08 -0.18
CA VAL A 190 -25.77 -0.66 -0.61
C VAL A 190 -26.21 -0.34 -2.05
N ALA A 191 -25.88 0.85 -2.58
CA ALA A 191 -26.23 1.26 -3.93
C ALA A 191 -25.29 0.62 -4.97
N THR A 192 -24.02 0.37 -4.62
CA THR A 192 -22.98 -0.13 -5.52
C THR A 192 -22.50 -1.55 -5.20
N ALA A 193 -23.03 -2.17 -4.15
CA ALA A 193 -22.80 -3.56 -3.78
C ALA A 193 -23.02 -4.52 -4.98
N GLY A 194 -22.14 -5.50 -5.15
CA GLY A 194 -22.16 -6.44 -6.26
C GLY A 194 -21.82 -5.84 -7.63
N THR A 195 -21.34 -4.59 -7.68
CA THR A 195 -20.90 -3.94 -8.93
C THR A 195 -19.46 -3.48 -8.85
N VAL A 196 -18.77 -3.47 -10.00
CA VAL A 196 -17.39 -3.00 -10.10
C VAL A 196 -17.34 -1.48 -10.00
N ASP A 197 -16.64 -0.97 -9.00
CA ASP A 197 -16.35 0.45 -8.83
C ASP A 197 -15.14 0.84 -9.70
N ILE A 198 -15.42 1.46 -10.85
CA ILE A 198 -14.42 1.94 -11.80
C ILE A 198 -13.38 2.86 -11.14
N SER A 199 -13.79 3.65 -10.14
CA SER A 199 -12.87 4.55 -9.44
C SER A 199 -11.83 3.78 -8.62
N LYS A 200 -12.24 2.67 -7.97
CA LYS A 200 -11.32 1.77 -7.26
C LYS A 200 -10.39 1.04 -8.24
N VAL A 201 -10.91 0.59 -9.39
CA VAL A 201 -10.10 -0.03 -10.44
C VAL A 201 -9.02 0.93 -10.94
N GLN A 202 -9.40 2.17 -11.27
CA GLN A 202 -8.46 3.20 -11.69
C GLN A 202 -7.37 3.43 -10.63
N GLN A 203 -7.76 3.56 -9.36
CA GLN A 203 -6.81 3.74 -8.27
C GLN A 203 -5.87 2.55 -8.10
N LEU A 204 -6.36 1.32 -8.22
CA LEU A 204 -5.56 0.11 -8.13
C LEU A 204 -4.52 0.07 -9.27
N LEU A 205 -4.95 0.34 -10.51
CA LEU A 205 -4.06 0.37 -11.67
C LEU A 205 -2.95 1.42 -11.55
N ILE A 206 -3.29 2.63 -11.11
CA ILE A 206 -2.31 3.70 -10.88
C ILE A 206 -1.33 3.29 -9.77
N THR A 207 -1.83 2.67 -8.70
CA THR A 207 -0.97 2.20 -7.60
C THR A 207 0.02 1.15 -8.09
N ILE A 208 -0.45 0.14 -8.84
CA ILE A 208 0.40 -0.93 -9.39
C ILE A 208 1.45 -0.33 -10.34
N LEU A 209 1.04 0.59 -11.21
CA LEU A 209 1.96 1.28 -12.12
C LEU A 209 3.06 2.02 -11.34
N LEU A 210 2.69 2.81 -10.33
CA LEU A 210 3.65 3.59 -9.55
C LEU A 210 4.59 2.71 -8.73
N LEU A 211 4.06 1.70 -8.05
CA LEU A 211 4.89 0.74 -7.31
C LEU A 211 5.83 -0.01 -8.24
N GLY A 212 5.36 -0.41 -9.43
CA GLY A 212 6.18 -1.11 -10.42
C GLY A 212 7.30 -0.25 -10.97
N VAL A 213 7.00 0.99 -11.38
CA VAL A 213 8.02 1.95 -11.85
C VAL A 213 9.03 2.25 -10.75
N TYR A 214 8.55 2.50 -9.53
CA TYR A 214 9.44 2.81 -8.42
C TYR A 214 10.27 1.61 -7.97
N PHE A 215 9.70 0.41 -7.97
CA PHE A 215 10.46 -0.82 -7.77
C PHE A 215 11.54 -0.99 -8.84
N ALA A 216 11.26 -0.69 -10.11
CA ALA A 216 12.26 -0.74 -11.17
C ALA A 216 13.38 0.29 -10.96
N MET A 217 13.05 1.50 -10.48
CA MET A 217 14.05 2.51 -10.13
C MET A 217 14.93 2.07 -8.94
N LEU A 218 14.33 1.44 -7.92
CA LEU A 218 15.09 0.85 -6.81
C LEU A 218 15.93 -0.34 -7.27
N TRP A 219 15.37 -1.18 -8.14
CA TRP A 219 16.09 -2.30 -8.72
C TRP A 219 17.34 -1.80 -9.45
N ASP A 220 17.21 -0.78 -10.30
CA ASP A 220 18.34 -0.16 -10.99
C ASP A 220 19.37 0.40 -10.00
N LEU A 221 18.92 1.11 -8.96
CA LEU A 221 19.78 1.64 -7.90
C LEU A 221 20.62 0.55 -7.20
N PHE A 222 20.03 -0.60 -6.90
CA PHE A 222 20.72 -1.70 -6.21
C PHE A 222 21.46 -2.66 -7.16
N ALA A 223 21.02 -2.79 -8.41
CA ALA A 223 21.67 -3.64 -9.42
C ALA A 223 22.94 -2.99 -10.00
N SER A 224 22.97 -1.67 -10.07
CA SER A 224 24.13 -0.88 -10.56
C SER A 224 25.20 -0.63 -9.49
N SER A 225 25.24 -1.47 -8.44
CA SER A 225 26.05 -1.30 -7.20
C SER A 225 25.93 0.08 -6.53
N GLY A 226 24.93 0.89 -6.92
CA GLY A 226 24.85 2.31 -6.59
C GLY A 226 25.93 3.19 -7.24
N GLN A 227 26.81 2.62 -8.07
CA GLN A 227 27.91 3.34 -8.72
C GLN A 227 27.48 3.95 -10.06
N ASP A 228 26.53 3.32 -10.78
CA ASP A 228 26.14 3.74 -12.14
C ASP A 228 24.65 4.11 -12.30
N GLY A 229 23.86 4.10 -11.21
CA GLY A 229 22.42 4.39 -11.25
C GLY A 229 22.13 5.78 -11.82
N LEU A 230 21.62 5.80 -13.06
CA LEU A 230 21.30 6.94 -13.93
C LEU A 230 22.48 7.70 -14.60
N LEU A 231 23.59 7.05 -14.94
CA LEU A 231 24.69 7.66 -15.72
C LEU A 231 24.49 7.69 -17.26
N TRP A 232 23.28 7.97 -17.78
CA TRP A 232 23.09 7.99 -19.24
C TRP A 232 23.65 9.23 -19.97
N ASN A 233 24.53 10.06 -19.38
CA ASN A 233 25.03 11.25 -20.10
C ASN A 233 26.39 11.87 -19.68
N ILE A 234 27.39 11.09 -19.26
CA ILE A 234 28.74 11.64 -18.97
C ILE A 234 29.77 11.16 -20.01
N PRO A 235 30.52 12.07 -20.68
CA PRO A 235 31.58 11.71 -21.63
C PRO A 235 32.69 10.84 -21.02
N GLY A 236 33.19 9.88 -21.81
CA GLY A 236 34.04 8.77 -21.35
C GLY A 236 35.46 9.11 -20.85
N ASP A 237 35.89 10.37 -20.92
CA ASP A 237 37.21 10.82 -20.43
C ASP A 237 37.22 11.18 -18.93
N GLN A 238 36.05 11.50 -18.35
CA GLN A 238 35.88 11.75 -16.91
C GLN A 238 35.72 10.45 -16.11
N LEU A 239 35.28 9.36 -16.76
CA LEU A 239 34.96 8.08 -16.14
C LEU A 239 36.20 7.41 -15.50
N GLN A 240 37.35 7.46 -16.18
CA GLN A 240 38.57 6.79 -15.71
C GLN A 240 39.20 7.46 -14.48
N ASN A 241 39.03 8.77 -14.32
CA ASN A 241 39.50 9.51 -13.14
C ASN A 241 38.54 9.39 -11.95
N LEU A 242 37.28 9.03 -12.18
CA LEU A 242 36.27 8.77 -11.14
C LEU A 242 36.37 7.35 -10.58
N ILE A 243 36.78 6.39 -11.40
CA ILE A 243 37.00 4.98 -11.00
C ILE A 243 38.17 4.81 -10.00
N ASN A 244 39.20 5.67 -10.05
CA ASN A 244 40.48 5.46 -9.34
C ASN A 244 40.60 6.00 -7.88
N GLN A 245 39.53 6.47 -7.23
CA GLN A 245 39.56 6.93 -5.80
C GLN A 245 38.27 6.44 -5.12
N GLY A 246 37.97 5.15 -5.27
CA GLY A 246 36.84 4.55 -4.59
C GLY A 246 36.93 4.78 -3.10
N SER A 247 36.03 5.63 -2.58
CA SER A 247 35.48 5.51 -1.24
C SER A 247 34.30 6.44 -0.93
N LEU A 248 34.09 7.59 -1.61
CA LEU A 248 33.06 8.58 -1.15
C LEU A 248 32.66 9.67 -2.20
N ARG A 249 32.72 9.40 -3.50
CA ARG A 249 32.99 10.42 -4.55
C ARG A 249 31.84 11.32 -5.03
N CYS A 250 31.16 11.96 -4.10
CA CYS A 250 30.85 13.38 -4.29
C CYS A 250 31.69 14.28 -3.38
N GLY A 251 32.47 13.71 -2.44
CA GLY A 251 33.33 14.48 -1.54
C GLY A 251 32.56 15.29 -0.50
N PHE A 252 31.28 14.93 -0.25
CA PHE A 252 30.42 15.63 0.69
C PHE A 252 30.08 14.76 1.88
N ASN A 253 30.06 15.36 3.07
CA ASN A 253 29.81 14.67 4.34
C ASN A 253 28.30 14.53 4.62
N THR A 254 27.45 15.18 3.81
CA THR A 254 25.99 15.16 3.99
C THR A 254 25.25 15.00 2.67
N ALA A 255 24.06 14.38 2.72
CA ALA A 255 23.22 14.19 1.54
C ALA A 255 22.69 15.54 0.96
N GLN A 256 22.58 16.58 1.79
CA GLN A 256 22.19 17.93 1.36
C GLN A 256 23.29 18.64 0.55
N GLU A 257 24.55 18.45 0.90
CA GLU A 257 25.68 18.98 0.13
C GLU A 257 25.81 18.27 -1.22
N ALA A 258 25.62 16.94 -1.24
CA ALA A 258 25.58 16.16 -2.47
C ALA A 258 24.45 16.62 -3.41
N LEU A 259 23.22 16.82 -2.88
CA LEU A 259 22.10 17.35 -3.65
C LEU A 259 22.39 18.73 -4.25
N LYS A 260 22.96 19.65 -3.48
CA LYS A 260 23.32 21.01 -3.94
C LYS A 260 24.39 20.99 -5.04
N ALA A 261 25.25 19.98 -5.04
CA ALA A 261 26.28 19.80 -6.05
C ALA A 261 25.81 19.04 -7.30
N GLY A 262 24.51 18.71 -7.40
CA GLY A 262 23.98 17.88 -8.50
C GLY A 262 24.39 16.41 -8.41
N CYS A 263 24.91 16.01 -7.26
CA CYS A 263 25.41 14.67 -6.94
C CYS A 263 24.27 13.88 -6.28
N GLY A 264 23.37 13.35 -7.11
CA GLY A 264 22.16 12.66 -6.67
C GLY A 264 22.09 11.17 -7.01
N THR A 265 23.23 10.56 -7.36
CA THR A 265 23.31 9.21 -7.91
C THR A 265 24.07 8.30 -6.93
N GLY A 266 23.36 7.34 -6.32
CA GLY A 266 23.91 6.36 -5.39
C GLY A 266 23.17 6.30 -4.06
N TRP A 267 23.75 5.64 -3.05
CA TRP A 267 23.07 5.26 -1.80
C TRP A 267 22.79 6.43 -0.86
N THR A 268 23.12 7.66 -1.28
CA THR A 268 22.89 8.89 -0.54
C THR A 268 21.46 9.44 -0.70
N ALA A 269 20.75 9.03 -1.75
CA ALA A 269 19.39 9.49 -2.06
C ALA A 269 18.50 8.36 -2.60
N LEU A 270 17.20 8.41 -2.28
CA LEU A 270 16.22 7.59 -2.97
C LEU A 270 15.88 8.18 -4.36
N PRO A 271 15.44 7.35 -5.33
CA PRO A 271 15.04 7.84 -6.64
C PRO A 271 13.88 8.86 -6.54
N ASP A 272 13.98 9.96 -7.28
CA ASP A 272 12.96 11.00 -7.30
C ASP A 272 11.85 10.71 -8.33
N PHE A 273 10.64 11.18 -8.07
CA PHE A 273 9.55 11.14 -9.04
C PHE A 273 9.50 12.43 -9.86
N PRO A 274 9.17 12.35 -11.16
CA PRO A 274 8.92 13.56 -11.94
C PRO A 274 7.67 14.28 -11.43
N GLY A 275 7.73 15.61 -11.33
CA GLY A 275 6.62 16.43 -10.79
C GLY A 275 5.30 16.30 -11.56
N SER A 276 5.34 15.97 -12.85
CA SER A 276 4.15 15.67 -13.65
C SER A 276 3.39 14.44 -13.13
N LEU A 277 4.12 13.41 -12.69
CA LEU A 277 3.56 12.19 -12.13
C LEU A 277 2.93 12.45 -10.76
N VAL A 278 3.57 13.28 -9.92
CA VAL A 278 3.02 13.73 -8.64
C VAL A 278 1.70 14.48 -8.86
N THR A 279 1.65 15.35 -9.87
CA THR A 279 0.45 16.11 -10.24
C THR A 279 -0.68 15.18 -10.69
N LEU A 280 -0.36 14.21 -11.57
CA LEU A 280 -1.33 13.21 -12.03
C LEU A 280 -1.93 12.41 -10.85
N LEU A 281 -1.08 12.03 -9.89
CA LEU A 281 -1.52 11.32 -8.70
C LEU A 281 -2.45 12.17 -7.83
N ALA A 282 -2.11 13.44 -7.61
CA ALA A 282 -2.94 14.37 -6.84
C ALA A 282 -4.34 14.50 -7.46
N VAL A 283 -4.42 14.68 -8.79
CA VAL A 283 -5.70 14.75 -9.53
C VAL A 283 -6.47 13.43 -9.40
N SER A 284 -5.82 12.28 -9.53
CA SER A 284 -6.50 10.99 -9.41
C SER A 284 -7.06 10.73 -8.02
N HIS A 285 -6.33 11.10 -6.96
CA HIS A 285 -6.79 10.92 -5.58
C HIS A 285 -7.91 11.91 -5.22
N GLY A 286 -7.78 13.17 -5.66
CA GLY A 286 -8.84 14.18 -5.49
C GLY A 286 -10.14 13.77 -6.18
N GLY A 287 -10.06 13.30 -7.43
CA GLY A 287 -11.21 12.79 -8.19
C GLY A 287 -11.89 11.61 -7.52
N TYR A 288 -11.12 10.66 -6.98
CA TYR A 288 -11.67 9.53 -6.23
C TYR A 288 -12.40 9.96 -4.96
N LEU A 289 -11.81 10.86 -4.16
CA LEU A 289 -12.46 11.34 -2.93
C LEU A 289 -13.74 12.12 -3.25
N ALA A 290 -13.73 12.94 -4.30
CA ALA A 290 -14.92 13.62 -4.78
C ALA A 290 -16.02 12.64 -5.21
N TYR A 291 -15.66 11.60 -5.98
CA TYR A 291 -16.58 10.53 -6.37
C TYR A 291 -17.14 9.76 -5.17
N LYS A 292 -16.34 9.54 -4.13
CA LYS A 292 -16.75 8.83 -2.92
C LYS A 292 -17.65 9.66 -2.01
N ALA A 293 -17.43 10.97 -1.98
CA ALA A 293 -18.24 11.93 -1.23
C ALA A 293 -19.61 12.18 -1.88
N ALA A 294 -19.74 11.96 -3.19
CA ALA A 294 -21.00 12.18 -3.91
C ALA A 294 -22.13 11.29 -3.34
N PRO A 295 -23.32 11.87 -3.06
CA PRO A 295 -24.52 11.10 -2.76
C PRO A 295 -24.89 10.21 -3.95
N ARG A 296 -25.27 8.96 -3.70
CA ARG A 296 -25.72 8.03 -4.74
C ARG A 296 -27.17 7.67 -4.47
N ALA A 297 -28.05 7.95 -5.43
CA ALA A 297 -29.37 7.35 -5.47
C ALA A 297 -29.22 5.90 -5.95
N ALA A 298 -30.10 5.00 -5.49
CA ALA A 298 -30.16 3.67 -6.09
C ALA A 298 -30.54 3.79 -7.57
N PRO A 299 -30.06 2.89 -8.45
CA PRO A 299 -30.60 2.79 -9.79
C PRO A 299 -32.10 2.50 -9.70
N ASP A 300 -32.93 3.41 -10.20
CA ASP A 300 -34.38 3.20 -10.31
C ASP A 300 -34.63 2.02 -11.24
N GLY A 301 -34.87 0.84 -10.65
CA GLY A 301 -34.91 -0.42 -11.40
C GLY A 301 -35.89 -1.48 -10.90
N ALA A 302 -36.74 -1.17 -9.91
CA ALA A 302 -37.91 -1.98 -9.62
C ALA A 302 -39.14 -1.20 -10.11
N GLY A 303 -39.57 -1.53 -11.32
CA GLY A 303 -40.79 -1.00 -11.90
C GLY A 303 -41.92 -1.04 -10.89
N THR A 304 -42.50 0.13 -10.62
CA THR A 304 -43.88 0.26 -10.20
C THR A 304 -44.74 -0.42 -11.25
N THR A 305 -44.96 -1.73 -11.10
CA THR A 305 -46.14 -2.38 -11.65
C THR A 305 -47.32 -1.61 -11.08
N GLY A 306 -47.92 -0.78 -11.92
CA GLY A 306 -49.12 -0.05 -11.61
C GLY A 306 -50.10 -1.03 -10.99
N THR A 307 -50.41 -0.78 -9.73
CA THR A 307 -51.58 -1.37 -9.08
C THR A 307 -52.76 -0.89 -9.90
N SER A 308 -53.19 -1.68 -10.88
CA SER A 308 -54.51 -1.55 -11.47
C SER A 308 -55.48 -1.79 -10.33
N ALA A 309 -55.96 -0.69 -9.76
CA ALA A 309 -57.03 -0.66 -8.80
C ALA A 309 -58.18 -1.50 -9.36
N THR A 310 -58.50 -2.59 -8.67
CA THR A 310 -59.76 -3.30 -8.78
C THR A 310 -60.87 -2.36 -8.28
N PRO A 311 -61.89 -2.02 -9.07
CA PRO A 311 -63.12 -1.44 -8.55
C PRO A 311 -64.18 -2.53 -8.39
N ASP A 312 -64.85 -2.48 -7.24
CA ASP A 312 -66.22 -2.93 -6.97
C ASP A 312 -66.56 -4.42 -6.98
N GLN A 313 -66.51 -4.98 -5.76
CA GLN A 313 -67.63 -5.73 -5.22
C GLN A 313 -68.60 -4.75 -4.54
N ALA A 314 -69.78 -4.52 -5.12
CA ALA A 314 -71.04 -4.36 -4.37
C ALA A 314 -72.27 -4.30 -5.28
N LYS A 315 -73.28 -5.10 -4.90
CA LYS A 315 -74.73 -4.81 -5.00
C LYS A 315 -75.52 -5.39 -6.18
N ALA A 316 -76.09 -6.59 -5.97
CA ALA A 316 -77.43 -6.92 -6.45
C ALA A 316 -78.13 -7.85 -5.43
N VAL A 317 -78.94 -7.22 -4.58
CA VAL A 317 -80.12 -7.80 -3.94
C VAL A 317 -81.29 -7.28 -4.76
N GLY A 318 -82.14 -8.18 -5.27
CA GLY A 318 -83.30 -7.86 -6.10
C GLY A 318 -83.56 -8.96 -7.12
#